data_AF-A0A1Y4F3C0-F1
#
_entry.id   AF-A0A1Y4F3C0-F1
#
_cell.length_a   1.000
_cell.length_b   1.000
_cell.length_c   1.000
_cell.angle_alpha   90.00
_cell.angle_beta   90.00
_cell.angle_gamma   90.00
#
_symmetry.space_group_name_H-M   'P 1'
#
loop_
_entity.id
_entity.type
_entity.pdbx_description
1 polymer ?
#
loop_
_entity_poly.entity_id
_entity_poly.type
_entity_poly.pdbx_seq_one_letter_code
_entity_poly.pdbx_strand_id
1 'polypeptide(L)'
;MKRLYIVTMANGDQYGVPAEVIADNYAKHYEIRGEDYQENYDAMIYWFDTNDFEFADWAKNNMDWSDVKDRAVLVGSKKEEPDFEDGWVNGEYEYRKVEQ
;
A
#
# COMPACT_ATOMS: atom_id res chain seq x y z
N MET A 1 -5.18 5.45 -17.91
CA MET A 1 -4.02 5.22 -17.01
C MET A 1 -4.45 4.24 -15.93
N LYS A 2 -3.57 3.36 -15.44
CA LYS A 2 -3.87 2.53 -14.26
C LYS A 2 -3.51 3.35 -13.01
N ARG A 3 -4.42 3.40 -12.02
CA ARG A 3 -4.20 4.06 -10.72
C ARG A 3 -3.90 3.02 -9.67
N LEU A 4 -2.73 3.11 -9.04
CA LEU A 4 -2.34 2.20 -7.97
C LEU A 4 -1.92 3.01 -6.74
N TYR A 5 -2.59 2.77 -5.63
CA TYR A 5 -2.16 3.22 -4.32
C TYR A 5 -1.10 2.24 -3.80
N ILE A 6 0.15 2.71 -3.72
CA ILE A 6 1.29 1.85 -3.38
C ILE A 6 1.61 1.98 -1.90
N VAL A 7 1.65 0.83 -1.21
CA VAL A 7 2.10 0.72 0.18
C VAL A 7 3.37 -0.12 0.25
N THR A 8 4.38 0.39 0.96
CA THR A 8 5.60 -0.37 1.28
C THR A 8 5.38 -1.10 2.61
N MET A 9 5.46 -2.43 2.55
CA MET A 9 5.32 -3.32 3.70
C MET A 9 6.59 -3.32 4.56
N ALA A 10 6.48 -3.83 5.79
CA ALA A 10 7.61 -3.90 6.73
C ALA A 10 8.80 -4.73 6.20
N ASN A 11 8.54 -5.72 5.35
CA ASN A 11 9.58 -6.51 4.68
C ASN A 11 10.18 -5.81 3.44
N GLY A 12 9.72 -4.60 3.11
CA GLY A 12 10.16 -3.81 1.96
C GLY A 12 9.38 -4.09 0.67
N ASP A 13 8.51 -5.10 0.63
CA ASP A 13 7.68 -5.33 -0.55
C ASP A 13 6.68 -4.19 -0.74
N GLN A 14 6.47 -3.80 -1.99
CA GLN A 14 5.54 -2.78 -2.40
C GLN A 14 4.33 -3.43 -3.07
N TYR A 15 3.16 -3.21 -2.49
CA TYR A 15 1.89 -3.66 -3.05
C TYR A 15 1.10 -2.45 -3.57
N GLY A 16 0.65 -2.54 -4.82
CA GLY A 16 -0.27 -1.60 -5.43
C GLY A 16 -1.71 -2.09 -5.27
N VAL A 17 -2.58 -1.27 -4.70
CA VAL A 17 -4.03 -1.49 -4.66
C VAL A 17 -4.68 -0.59 -5.71
N PRO A 18 -5.55 -1.10 -6.60
CA PRO A 18 -6.28 -0.25 -7.55
C PRO A 18 -7.08 0.82 -6.81
N ALA A 19 -6.95 2.08 -7.23
CA ALA A 19 -7.64 3.19 -6.56
C ALA A 19 -9.17 3.01 -6.59
N GLU A 20 -9.67 2.36 -7.63
CA GLU A 20 -11.07 2.00 -7.83
C GLU A 20 -11.62 1.08 -6.71
N VAL A 21 -10.79 0.24 -6.09
CA VAL A 21 -11.20 -0.61 -4.97
C VAL A 21 -11.45 0.22 -3.71
N ILE A 22 -10.61 1.22 -3.48
CA ILE A 22 -10.70 2.13 -2.34
C ILE A 22 -11.89 3.09 -2.56
N ALA A 23 -12.06 3.60 -3.78
CA ALA A 23 -13.20 4.44 -4.17
C ALA A 23 -14.55 3.71 -4.03
N ASP A 24 -14.64 2.45 -4.47
CA ASP A 24 -15.84 1.61 -4.29
C ASP A 24 -16.19 1.39 -2.82
N ASN A 25 -15.18 1.17 -1.97
CA ASN A 25 -15.36 1.02 -0.53
C ASN A 25 -15.93 2.30 0.12
N TYR A 26 -15.33 3.46 -0.20
CA TYR A 26 -15.80 4.77 0.26
C TYR A 26 -17.24 5.04 -0.19
N ALA A 27 -17.51 4.88 -1.49
CA ALA A 27 -18.81 5.14 -2.07
C ALA A 27 -19.91 4.27 -1.45
N LYS A 28 -19.68 2.96 -1.26
CA LYS A 28 -20.64 2.06 -0.59
C LYS A 28 -20.88 2.43 0.87
N HIS A 29 -19.84 2.89 1.57
CA HIS A 29 -19.99 3.31 2.96
C HIS A 29 -21.02 4.45 3.07
N TYR A 30 -20.94 5.45 2.19
CA TYR A 30 -21.82 6.61 2.24
C TYR A 30 -23.15 6.41 1.50
N GLU A 31 -23.21 5.52 0.50
CA GLU A 31 -24.47 5.12 -0.14
C GLU A 31 -25.49 4.60 0.87
N ILE A 32 -25.05 3.75 1.82
CA ILE A 32 -25.90 3.21 2.90
C ILE A 32 -26.43 4.33 3.83
N ARG A 33 -25.79 5.50 3.83
CA ARG A 33 -26.17 6.70 4.60
C ARG A 33 -27.02 7.69 3.79
N GLY A 34 -27.35 7.34 2.55
CA GLY A 34 -28.21 8.12 1.67
C GLY A 34 -27.48 9.10 0.75
N GLU A 35 -26.16 9.03 0.66
CA GLU A 35 -25.39 9.80 -0.32
C GLU A 35 -25.33 9.10 -1.69
N ASP A 36 -24.99 9.85 -2.74
CA ASP A 36 -24.87 9.28 -4.08
C ASP A 36 -23.56 8.49 -4.23
N TYR A 37 -23.68 7.24 -4.69
CA TYR A 37 -22.53 6.36 -4.90
C TYR A 37 -21.57 6.92 -5.96
N GLN A 38 -22.09 7.40 -7.09
CA GLN A 38 -21.27 7.81 -8.22
C GLN A 38 -20.51 9.10 -7.90
N GLU A 39 -21.16 10.06 -7.25
CA GLU A 39 -20.52 11.30 -6.79
C GLU A 39 -19.35 11.00 -5.82
N ASN A 40 -19.57 10.12 -4.85
CA ASN A 40 -18.54 9.73 -3.88
C ASN A 40 -17.40 8.91 -4.50
N TYR A 41 -17.71 8.03 -5.44
CA TYR A 41 -16.71 7.28 -6.19
C TYR A 41 -15.83 8.22 -7.02
N ASP A 42 -16.44 9.16 -7.76
CA ASP A 42 -15.73 10.11 -8.61
C ASP A 42 -14.89 11.09 -7.78
N ALA A 43 -15.37 11.50 -6.59
CA ALA A 43 -14.60 12.30 -5.65
C ALA A 43 -13.31 11.60 -5.22
N MET A 44 -13.37 10.31 -4.89
CA MET A 44 -12.19 9.52 -4.54
C MET A 44 -11.20 9.39 -5.70
N ILE A 45 -11.69 9.19 -6.93
CA ILE A 45 -10.82 9.15 -8.11
C ILE A 45 -10.15 10.50 -8.35
N TYR A 46 -10.89 11.60 -8.17
CA TYR A 46 -10.34 12.94 -8.25
C TYR A 46 -9.25 13.18 -7.19
N TRP A 47 -9.52 12.83 -5.93
CA TRP A 47 -8.56 12.94 -4.84
C TRP A 47 -7.29 12.12 -5.08
N PHE A 48 -7.41 10.93 -5.68
CA PHE A 48 -6.24 10.17 -6.11
C PHE A 48 -5.44 10.94 -7.18
N ASP A 49 -6.11 11.44 -8.22
CA ASP A 49 -5.45 12.11 -9.35
C ASP A 49 -4.80 13.45 -8.96
N THR A 50 -5.30 14.11 -7.90
CA THR A 50 -4.75 15.36 -7.37
C THR A 50 -3.80 15.18 -6.18
N ASN A 51 -3.56 13.94 -5.74
CA ASN A 51 -2.81 13.60 -4.52
C ASN A 51 -3.39 14.29 -3.26
N ASP A 52 -4.71 14.37 -3.17
CA ASP A 52 -5.39 14.85 -1.98
C ASP A 52 -5.21 13.86 -0.82
N PHE A 53 -5.03 14.37 0.40
CA PHE A 53 -4.78 13.54 1.57
C PHE A 53 -6.01 12.70 1.94
N GLU A 54 -7.22 13.15 1.62
CA GLU A 54 -8.48 12.47 1.93
C GLU A 54 -8.52 11.03 1.39
N PHE A 55 -7.96 10.79 0.21
CA PHE A 55 -7.87 9.44 -0.35
C PHE A 55 -7.03 8.50 0.54
N ALA A 56 -5.87 8.98 0.98
CA ALA A 56 -4.96 8.21 1.82
C ALA A 56 -5.46 8.09 3.26
N ASP A 57 -6.19 9.09 3.75
CA ASP A 57 -6.82 9.05 5.07
C ASP A 57 -7.89 7.96 5.13
N TRP A 58 -8.78 7.92 4.13
CA TRP A 58 -9.79 6.87 4.04
C TRP A 58 -9.16 5.48 4.01
N ALA A 59 -8.20 5.27 3.11
CA ALA A 59 -7.54 3.98 2.93
C ALA A 59 -6.84 3.49 4.21
N LYS A 60 -6.31 4.38 5.05
CA LYS A 60 -5.57 4.00 6.26
C LYS A 60 -6.46 3.84 7.49
N ASN A 61 -7.49 4.66 7.61
CA ASN A 61 -8.28 4.75 8.83
C ASN A 61 -9.59 3.96 8.76
N ASN A 62 -10.05 3.58 7.57
CA ASN A 62 -11.34 2.93 7.36
C ASN A 62 -11.26 1.57 6.63
N MET A 63 -10.07 1.17 6.18
CA MET A 63 -9.86 -0.12 5.51
C MET A 63 -8.72 -0.89 6.15
N ASP A 64 -8.87 -2.21 6.18
CA ASP A 64 -7.86 -3.17 6.59
C ASP A 64 -7.20 -3.87 5.39
N TRP A 65 -6.06 -4.51 5.61
CA TRP A 65 -5.42 -5.31 4.57
C TRP A 65 -6.34 -6.40 4.01
N SER A 66 -7.23 -6.95 4.85
CA SER A 66 -8.23 -7.94 4.42
C SER A 66 -9.19 -7.43 3.36
N ASP A 67 -9.44 -6.12 3.30
CA ASP A 67 -10.37 -5.52 2.33
C ASP A 67 -9.76 -5.42 0.93
N VAL A 68 -8.43 -5.41 0.84
CA VAL A 68 -7.70 -5.11 -0.41
C VAL A 68 -6.82 -6.25 -0.90
N LYS A 69 -6.45 -7.22 -0.05
CA LYS A 69 -5.46 -8.27 -0.36
C LYS A 69 -5.75 -9.06 -1.64
N ASP A 70 -7.01 -9.31 -1.95
CA ASP A 70 -7.41 -10.11 -3.12
C ASP A 70 -7.31 -9.32 -4.44
N ARG A 71 -7.16 -7.99 -4.34
CA ARG A 71 -6.97 -7.06 -5.47
C ARG A 71 -5.60 -6.42 -5.51
N ALA A 72 -4.81 -6.57 -4.45
CA ALA A 72 -3.47 -6.04 -4.36
C ALA A 72 -2.53 -6.80 -5.30
N VAL A 73 -1.63 -6.05 -5.96
CA VAL A 73 -0.60 -6.61 -6.83
C VAL A 73 0.78 -6.23 -6.31
N LEU A 74 1.71 -7.18 -6.28
CA LEU A 74 3.11 -6.89 -5.97
C LEU A 74 3.69 -6.06 -7.11
N VAL A 75 4.08 -4.81 -6.86
CA VAL A 75 4.61 -3.87 -7.86
C VAL A 75 6.12 -3.64 -7.74
N GLY A 76 6.66 -3.89 -6.56
CA GLY A 76 8.08 -3.89 -6.30
C GLY A 76 8.35 -4.85 -5.15
N SER A 77 9.43 -5.60 -5.21
CA SER A 77 9.89 -6.40 -4.08
C SER A 77 11.25 -5.89 -3.69
N LYS A 78 11.52 -5.75 -2.39
CA LYS A 78 12.86 -5.46 -1.88
C LYS A 78 13.77 -6.68 -1.91
N LYS A 79 13.56 -7.60 -2.86
CA LYS A 79 14.60 -8.52 -3.34
C LYS A 79 15.60 -7.71 -4.17
N GLU A 80 16.21 -6.70 -3.57
CA GLU A 80 17.58 -6.44 -3.92
C GLU A 80 18.34 -7.62 -3.32
N GLU A 81 19.03 -8.37 -4.17
CA GLU A 81 20.02 -9.34 -3.69
C GLU A 81 20.91 -8.59 -2.68
N PRO A 82 21.20 -9.17 -1.50
CA PRO A 82 22.08 -8.51 -0.55
C PRO A 82 23.36 -8.11 -1.29
N ASP A 83 23.77 -6.85 -1.17
CA ASP A 83 25.11 -6.47 -1.58
C ASP A 83 26.07 -7.09 -0.57
N PHE A 84 26.45 -8.34 -0.84
CA PHE A 84 27.33 -9.10 0.02
C PHE A 84 28.71 -8.46 0.13
N GLU A 85 29.13 -7.69 -0.87
CA GLU A 85 30.41 -7.00 -0.84
C GLU A 85 30.33 -5.79 0.11
N ASP A 86 29.33 -4.92 -0.05
CA ASP A 86 29.13 -3.79 0.86
C ASP A 86 28.83 -4.25 2.30
N GLY A 87 27.98 -5.26 2.45
CA GLY A 87 27.66 -5.85 3.74
C GLY A 87 28.86 -6.48 4.45
N TRP A 88 29.78 -7.10 3.69
CA TRP A 88 31.04 -7.62 4.24
C TRP A 88 32.00 -6.50 4.66
N VAL A 89 32.09 -5.43 3.87
CA VAL A 89 33.04 -4.32 4.10
C VAL A 89 32.55 -3.35 5.18
N ASN A 90 31.26 -3.04 5.21
CA ASN A 90 30.67 -1.95 5.98
C ASN A 90 29.62 -2.40 7.00
N GLY A 91 29.24 -3.68 7.01
CA GLY A 91 28.22 -4.20 7.91
C GLY A 91 28.62 -4.22 9.38
N GLU A 92 27.62 -4.19 10.26
CA GLU A 92 27.85 -4.45 11.68
C GLU A 92 28.33 -5.90 11.88
N TYR A 93 29.27 -6.09 12.80
CA TYR A 93 29.82 -7.40 13.13
C TYR A 93 29.86 -7.63 14.64
N GLU A 94 29.74 -8.89 15.04
CA GLU A 94 30.02 -9.33 16.41
C GLU A 94 30.95 -10.54 16.41
N TYR A 95 31.74 -10.69 17.48
CA TYR A 95 32.55 -11.87 17.70
C TYR A 95 31.80 -12.85 18.60
N ARG A 96 31.49 -14.05 18.11
CA ARG A 96 30.88 -15.13 18.90
C ARG A 96 31.71 -16.41 18.80
N LYS A 97 32.01 -17.02 19.95
CA LYS A 97 32.58 -18.38 20.00
C LYS A 97 31.43 -19.38 20.00
N VAL A 98 31.53 -20.41 19.17
CA VAL A 98 30.56 -21.51 19.11
C VAL A 98 31.33 -22.78 19.44
N GLU A 99 30.95 -23.48 20.50
CA GLU A 99 31.51 -24.79 20.82
C GLU A 99 30.97 -25.81 19.82
N GLN A 100 31.84 -26.68 19.29
CA GLN A 100 31.47 -27.74 18.34
C GLN A 100 30.78 -28.90 19.04
#